data_AF-A0A3N1NY28-F1
#
_entry.id   AF-A0A3N1NY28-F1
#
_cell.length_a   1.000
_cell.length_b   1.000
_cell.length_c   1.000
_cell.angle_alpha   90.00
_cell.angle_beta   90.00
_cell.angle_gamma   90.00
#
_symmetry.space_group_name_H-M   'P 1'
#
loop_
_entity.id
_entity.type
_entity.pdbx_description
1 polymer ?
#
loop_
_entity_poly.entity_id
_entity_poly.type
_entity_poly.pdbx_seq_one_letter_code
_entity_poly.pdbx_strand_id
1 'polypeptide(L)'
;MTDPMIPLSAPRELDAPLAAHHFPALVSTSAEPLVLLHGWGFDSRSWEPLLPWLRQYSDVIALDLPGFGDSPAGADFSLDSVLNAIDQSLPAQATLVGWSLGGMLAVALAARRPERITRVITLASNLRFVADASWPEAMAPATNERFKRDFERAPVKGLKRFLGLVAHGDQREREVRAALANLQPEPEQVRPQWGQALTLLSDLDNARAFEQLRQPGLHLYAEHDALVPLAAAGQLPALNQRQRVSVVAGAGHAMHWSEPERVGEAVLHFLNLTTGQLDKRRVAHSFSRAANSYDSVARLQRAVGETLLNQLGGQDLGVVETLVDLGCGTGYFGERLAHRLPDAQLIGLDIAEGMLRFARQERDIPALWLCGDAEELPLADSSVDLVFSSLSVQWCEHLPSLFGELQRVLKPGGRLLFSTLGPRTLWELKSAWQRVDGYVHVNRFPPQRAVDEALRQAGFQSTEWLREERVLRYEALADLTRELKALGAHNVNRGQPEGLTGRQKIQALKAAYEPFREDGLLPASYEVYYAAARKPH
;
A
#
# COMPACT_ATOMS: atom_id res chain seq x y z
N MET A 1 -13.77 25.08 4.06
CA MET A 1 -14.11 24.56 5.39
C MET A 1 -13.06 23.53 5.72
N THR A 2 -12.14 23.89 6.61
CA THR A 2 -11.02 23.05 7.05
C THR A 2 -11.57 21.89 7.89
N ASP A 3 -11.36 20.66 7.43
CA ASP A 3 -11.64 19.44 8.19
C ASP A 3 -10.82 19.48 9.50
N PRO A 4 -11.37 19.07 10.66
CA PRO A 4 -10.66 19.20 11.92
C PRO A 4 -9.48 18.22 11.92
N MET A 5 -8.25 18.76 11.93
CA MET A 5 -7.05 17.94 12.07
C MET A 5 -7.20 17.03 13.29
N ILE A 6 -7.17 15.71 13.04
CA ILE A 6 -7.03 14.70 14.09
C ILE A 6 -5.77 15.06 14.89
N PRO A 7 -5.85 15.23 16.22
CA PRO A 7 -4.71 15.68 17.01
C PRO A 7 -3.53 14.72 16.85
N LEU A 8 -2.37 15.28 16.52
CA LEU A 8 -1.11 14.54 16.51
C LEU A 8 -0.85 14.02 17.92
N SER A 9 -0.79 12.70 18.08
CA SER A 9 -0.29 12.06 19.28
C SER A 9 1.19 12.43 19.42
N ALA A 10 1.65 12.76 20.63
CA ALA A 10 3.07 13.00 20.86
C ALA A 10 3.89 11.74 20.48
N PRO A 11 5.05 11.91 19.82
CA PRO A 11 5.90 10.78 19.45
C PRO A 11 6.42 10.05 20.70
N ARG A 12 6.76 8.78 20.52
CA ARG A 12 7.50 7.99 21.51
C ARG A 12 8.93 7.78 21.01
N GLU A 13 9.90 7.97 21.89
CA GLU A 13 11.29 7.64 21.59
C GLU A 13 11.49 6.12 21.60
N LEU A 14 12.27 5.62 20.64
CA LEU A 14 12.72 4.23 20.58
C LEU A 14 14.19 4.12 20.94
N ASP A 15 14.57 3.04 21.63
CA ASP A 15 15.96 2.73 21.91
C ASP A 15 16.66 2.27 20.62
N ALA A 16 17.39 3.18 19.98
CA ALA A 16 18.07 2.98 18.71
C ALA A 16 19.40 3.77 18.67
N PRO A 17 20.37 3.36 17.82
CA PRO A 17 21.64 4.09 17.67
C PRO A 17 21.48 5.53 17.20
N LEU A 18 20.44 5.79 16.41
CA LEU A 18 19.98 7.14 16.06
C LEU A 18 18.72 7.46 16.86
N ALA A 19 18.53 8.74 17.19
CA ALA A 19 17.27 9.20 17.76
C ALA A 19 16.13 8.89 16.78
N ALA A 20 15.15 8.14 17.27
CA ALA A 20 14.06 7.60 16.49
C ALA A 20 12.72 7.97 17.14
N HIS A 21 11.93 8.75 16.42
CA HIS A 21 10.67 9.30 16.88
C HIS A 21 9.51 8.52 16.26
N HIS A 22 8.81 7.73 17.07
CA HIS A 22 7.74 6.84 16.62
C HIS A 22 6.36 7.50 16.72
N PHE A 23 5.66 7.52 15.60
CA PHE A 23 4.29 8.00 15.46
C PHE A 23 3.39 6.83 15.03
N PRO A 24 2.56 6.30 15.95
CA PRO A 24 1.68 5.18 15.64
C PRO A 24 0.66 5.52 14.54
N ALA A 25 0.30 4.54 13.74
CA ALA A 25 -0.78 4.63 12.78
C ALA A 25 -2.10 5.09 13.44
N LEU A 26 -2.93 5.81 12.70
CA LEU A 26 -4.26 6.25 13.17
C LEU A 26 -5.24 5.07 13.31
N VAL A 27 -4.98 3.98 12.59
CA VAL A 27 -5.75 2.74 12.61
C VAL A 27 -4.80 1.55 12.65
N SER A 28 -5.23 0.43 13.23
CA SER A 28 -4.42 -0.79 13.24
C SER A 28 -4.14 -1.25 11.82
N THR A 29 -2.86 -1.50 11.51
CA THR A 29 -2.39 -1.84 10.18
C THR A 29 -1.35 -2.96 10.26
N SER A 30 -1.33 -3.81 9.24
CA SER A 30 -0.29 -4.83 9.06
C SER A 30 0.78 -4.40 8.06
N ALA A 31 0.69 -3.17 7.54
CA ALA A 31 1.68 -2.59 6.66
C ALA A 31 3.00 -2.38 7.40
N GLU A 32 4.11 -2.54 6.69
CA GLU A 32 5.43 -2.23 7.25
C GLU A 32 5.57 -0.73 7.57
N PRO A 33 6.38 -0.37 8.57
CA PRO A 33 6.58 1.03 8.93
C PRO A 33 7.20 1.87 7.82
N LEU A 34 6.81 3.15 7.77
CA LEU A 34 7.47 4.18 6.98
C LEU A 34 8.60 4.78 7.82
N VAL A 35 9.83 4.77 7.31
CA VAL A 35 10.97 5.39 7.99
C VAL A 35 11.40 6.64 7.24
N LEU A 36 11.40 7.78 7.94
CA LEU A 36 11.62 9.10 7.36
C LEU A 36 13.05 9.59 7.61
N LEU A 37 13.73 10.03 6.56
CA LEU A 37 15.11 10.52 6.58
C LEU A 37 15.16 11.99 6.13
N HIS A 38 15.43 12.92 7.06
CA HIS A 38 15.40 14.36 6.79
C HIS A 38 16.55 14.85 5.87
N GLY A 39 16.41 16.09 5.37
CA GLY A 39 17.44 16.78 4.59
C GLY A 39 18.55 17.39 5.46
N TRP A 40 19.67 17.76 4.84
CA TRP A 40 20.79 18.39 5.56
C TRP A 40 20.34 19.67 6.29
N GLY A 41 20.79 19.86 7.52
CA GLY A 41 20.49 21.06 8.33
C GLY A 41 19.13 21.05 9.03
N PHE A 42 18.40 19.94 8.94
CA PHE A 42 17.13 19.71 9.61
C PHE A 42 17.21 18.49 10.54
N ASP A 43 16.07 18.10 11.08
CA ASP A 43 15.84 16.91 11.91
C ASP A 43 14.43 16.33 11.61
N SER A 44 14.02 15.33 12.38
CA SER A 44 12.73 14.64 12.28
C SER A 44 11.52 15.56 12.26
N ARG A 45 11.57 16.75 12.89
CA ARG A 45 10.47 17.72 12.91
C ARG A 45 10.13 18.26 11.53
N SER A 46 11.08 18.20 10.58
CA SER A 46 10.83 18.59 9.18
C SER A 46 9.70 17.80 8.51
N TRP A 47 9.33 16.64 9.04
CA TRP A 47 8.26 15.79 8.51
C TRP A 47 6.86 16.10 9.05
N GLU A 48 6.73 17.00 10.02
CA GLU A 48 5.46 17.32 10.69
C GLU A 48 4.28 17.51 9.72
N PRO A 49 4.39 18.25 8.61
CA PRO A 49 3.26 18.46 7.69
C PRO A 49 2.73 17.19 7.02
N LEU A 50 3.55 16.15 6.89
CA LEU A 50 3.17 14.89 6.25
C LEU A 50 2.68 13.83 7.24
N LEU A 51 2.96 13.96 8.54
CA LEU A 51 2.56 12.97 9.54
C LEU A 51 1.04 12.64 9.50
N PRO A 52 0.11 13.62 9.37
CA PRO A 52 -1.32 13.32 9.28
C PRO A 52 -1.70 12.43 8.08
N TRP A 53 -0.93 12.50 6.99
CA TRP A 53 -1.15 11.69 5.78
C TRP A 53 -0.53 10.31 5.95
N LEU A 54 0.75 10.26 6.31
CA LEU A 54 1.53 9.03 6.39
C LEU A 54 0.99 8.06 7.46
N ARG A 55 0.53 8.59 8.59
CA ARG A 55 -0.06 7.79 9.68
C ARG A 55 -1.41 7.17 9.34
N GLN A 56 -2.05 7.57 8.24
CA GLN A 56 -3.25 6.87 7.72
C GLN A 56 -2.90 5.50 7.13
N TYR A 57 -1.64 5.30 6.74
CA TYR A 57 -1.19 4.10 6.04
C TYR A 57 -0.53 3.10 6.99
N SER A 58 0.46 3.53 7.76
CA SER A 58 1.18 2.69 8.71
C SER A 58 1.81 3.48 9.84
N ASP A 59 2.47 2.77 10.76
CA ASP A 59 3.39 3.38 11.72
C ASP A 59 4.48 4.17 10.97
N VAL A 60 4.87 5.29 11.56
CA VAL A 60 5.89 6.20 11.01
C VAL A 60 7.02 6.34 12.03
N ILE A 61 8.25 6.17 11.59
CA ILE A 61 9.46 6.37 12.39
C ILE A 61 10.27 7.49 11.72
N ALA A 62 10.37 8.66 12.34
CA ALA A 62 11.24 9.72 11.86
C ALA A 62 12.60 9.62 12.55
N LEU A 63 13.67 9.47 11.76
CA LEU A 63 15.03 9.38 12.29
C LEU A 63 15.73 10.73 12.20
N ASP A 64 16.45 11.10 13.25
CA ASP A 64 17.46 12.14 13.18
C ASP A 64 18.77 11.53 12.67
N LEU A 65 19.29 12.03 11.54
CA LEU A 65 20.54 11.58 10.95
C LEU A 65 21.72 11.82 11.90
N PRO A 66 22.84 11.08 11.74
CA PRO A 66 23.97 11.19 12.65
C PRO A 66 24.43 12.64 12.86
N GLY A 67 24.52 13.07 14.12
CA GLY A 67 24.96 14.42 14.50
C GLY A 67 23.92 15.54 14.32
N PHE A 68 22.70 15.26 13.85
CA PHE A 68 21.56 16.18 13.76
C PHE A 68 20.51 15.88 14.84
N GLY A 69 19.63 16.84 15.12
CA GLY A 69 18.55 16.68 16.10
C GLY A 69 19.04 16.13 17.44
N ASP A 70 18.36 15.09 17.91
CA ASP A 70 18.68 14.42 19.18
C ASP A 70 19.70 13.28 19.00
N SER A 71 20.15 13.00 17.76
CA SER A 71 21.15 11.97 17.50
C SER A 71 22.54 12.35 18.02
N PRO A 72 23.34 11.37 18.48
CA PRO A 72 24.64 11.61 19.11
C PRO A 72 25.60 12.47 18.28
N ALA A 73 26.34 13.36 18.96
CA ALA A 73 27.42 14.13 18.36
C ALA A 73 28.65 13.24 18.06
N GLY A 74 29.52 13.71 17.15
CA GLY A 74 30.79 13.03 16.86
C GLY A 74 30.70 11.85 15.88
N ALA A 75 29.60 11.75 15.12
CA ALA A 75 29.44 10.73 14.10
C ALA A 75 30.49 10.84 12.97
N ASP A 76 30.92 9.68 12.47
CA ASP A 76 31.63 9.59 11.20
C ASP A 76 30.62 9.77 10.04
N PHE A 77 30.88 10.76 9.18
CA PHE A 77 30.05 11.10 8.03
C PHE A 77 30.47 10.38 6.74
N SER A 78 31.33 9.36 6.82
CA SER A 78 31.52 8.45 5.70
C SER A 78 30.19 7.79 5.32
N LEU A 79 30.01 7.52 4.01
CA LEU A 79 28.77 6.91 3.52
C LEU A 79 28.45 5.59 4.26
N ASP A 80 29.46 4.75 4.47
CA ASP A 80 29.26 3.45 5.11
C ASP A 80 28.83 3.60 6.57
N SER A 81 29.45 4.51 7.32
CA SER A 81 29.09 4.77 8.72
C SER A 81 27.67 5.31 8.85
N VAL A 82 27.29 6.28 8.00
CA VAL A 82 25.94 6.85 8.01
C VAL A 82 24.89 5.79 7.64
N LEU A 83 25.12 5.03 6.57
CA LEU A 83 24.18 3.98 6.15
C LEU A 83 24.08 2.86 7.19
N ASN A 84 25.17 2.48 7.84
CA ASN A 84 25.15 1.48 8.92
C ASN A 84 24.35 1.97 10.14
N ALA A 85 24.50 3.25 10.53
CA ALA A 85 23.73 3.81 11.63
C ALA A 85 22.23 3.85 11.33
N ILE A 86 21.86 4.22 10.09
CA ILE A 86 20.46 4.15 9.64
C ILE A 86 19.98 2.70 9.68
N ASP A 87 20.69 1.77 9.06
CA ASP A 87 20.30 0.36 8.95
C ASP A 87 20.10 -0.33 10.31
N GLN A 88 20.93 -0.01 11.30
CA GLN A 88 20.79 -0.52 12.68
C GLN A 88 19.56 0.05 13.41
N SER A 89 19.06 1.20 12.97
CA SER A 89 17.88 1.86 13.53
C SER A 89 16.57 1.48 12.80
N LEU A 90 16.65 0.66 11.74
CA LEU A 90 15.47 0.24 10.98
C LEU A 90 14.77 -0.97 11.62
N PRO A 91 13.42 -1.06 11.49
CA PRO A 91 12.70 -2.31 11.76
C PRO A 91 13.09 -3.41 10.76
N ALA A 92 12.58 -4.63 10.94
CA ALA A 92 12.94 -5.79 10.11
C ALA A 92 12.71 -5.54 8.61
N GLN A 93 11.58 -4.93 8.25
CA GLN A 93 11.27 -4.41 6.92
C GLN A 93 10.69 -3.00 7.02
N ALA A 94 11.02 -2.14 6.05
CA ALA A 94 10.54 -0.76 6.01
C ALA A 94 10.40 -0.22 4.58
N THR A 95 9.52 0.77 4.43
CA THR A 95 9.56 1.71 3.30
C THR A 95 10.37 2.94 3.72
N LEU A 96 11.39 3.31 2.95
CA LEU A 96 12.18 4.52 3.21
C LEU A 96 11.56 5.72 2.49
N VAL A 97 11.39 6.81 3.21
CA VAL A 97 10.99 8.11 2.67
C VAL A 97 12.07 9.12 3.02
N GLY A 98 12.74 9.69 2.02
CA GLY A 98 13.85 10.60 2.27
C GLY A 98 13.67 11.93 1.57
N TRP A 99 14.09 13.01 2.22
CA TRP A 99 14.09 14.35 1.64
C TRP A 99 15.52 14.84 1.41
N SER A 100 15.82 15.37 0.21
CA SER A 100 17.12 15.94 -0.12
C SER A 100 18.25 14.92 0.14
N LEU A 101 19.23 15.24 1.01
CA LEU A 101 20.25 14.29 1.47
C LEU A 101 19.66 12.96 1.95
N GLY A 102 18.60 12.98 2.76
CA GLY A 102 17.95 11.77 3.26
C GLY A 102 17.38 10.89 2.14
N GLY A 103 16.91 11.49 1.03
CA GLY A 103 16.47 10.73 -0.15
C GLY A 103 17.62 10.08 -0.91
N MET A 104 18.78 10.75 -0.99
CA MET A 104 19.99 10.14 -1.55
C MET A 104 20.47 8.97 -0.69
N LEU A 105 20.45 9.10 0.64
CA LEU A 105 20.78 8.02 1.56
C LEU A 105 19.78 6.87 1.48
N ALA A 106 18.49 7.15 1.30
CA ALA A 106 17.45 6.14 1.12
C ALA A 106 17.70 5.26 -0.12
N VAL A 107 18.03 5.89 -1.26
CA VAL A 107 18.39 5.16 -2.50
C VAL A 107 19.62 4.30 -2.29
N ALA A 108 20.68 4.85 -1.68
CA ALA A 108 21.91 4.12 -1.42
C ALA A 108 21.67 2.90 -0.50
N LEU A 109 20.88 3.07 0.56
CA LEU A 109 20.58 2.01 1.51
C LEU A 109 19.72 0.91 0.88
N ALA A 110 18.69 1.28 0.12
CA ALA A 110 17.80 0.34 -0.53
C ALA A 110 18.50 -0.56 -1.53
N ALA A 111 19.52 -0.04 -2.23
CA ALA A 111 20.37 -0.84 -3.11
C ALA A 111 21.25 -1.84 -2.34
N ARG A 112 21.69 -1.49 -1.12
CA ARG A 112 22.51 -2.35 -0.25
C ARG A 112 21.71 -3.40 0.53
N ARG A 113 20.45 -3.08 0.86
CA ARG A 113 19.56 -3.89 1.72
C ARG A 113 18.23 -4.23 1.02
N PRO A 114 18.25 -4.86 -0.17
CA PRO A 114 17.02 -5.17 -0.91
C PRO A 114 16.06 -6.13 -0.21
N GLU A 115 16.55 -6.86 0.79
CA GLU A 115 15.79 -7.75 1.65
C GLU A 115 15.05 -7.06 2.80
N ARG A 116 15.50 -5.86 3.20
CA ARG A 116 14.89 -5.08 4.30
C ARG A 116 14.07 -3.91 3.77
N ILE A 117 14.51 -3.28 2.69
CA ILE A 117 13.82 -2.10 2.15
C ILE A 117 12.84 -2.56 1.08
N THR A 118 11.56 -2.33 1.31
CA THR A 118 10.48 -2.80 0.42
C THR A 118 10.14 -1.77 -0.66
N ARG A 119 10.29 -0.47 -0.36
CA ARG A 119 10.05 0.67 -1.27
C ARG A 119 10.94 1.85 -0.92
N VAL A 120 11.16 2.72 -1.90
CA VAL A 120 11.90 3.99 -1.72
C VAL A 120 11.06 5.16 -2.23
N ILE A 121 10.95 6.19 -1.43
CA ILE A 121 10.30 7.45 -1.80
C ILE A 121 11.30 8.58 -1.58
N THR A 122 11.55 9.40 -2.59
CA THR A 122 12.42 10.58 -2.43
C THR A 122 11.67 11.87 -2.72
N LEU A 123 11.90 12.87 -1.88
CA LEU A 123 11.40 14.22 -2.03
C LEU A 123 12.57 15.14 -2.36
N ALA A 124 12.51 15.88 -3.47
CA ALA A 124 13.49 16.90 -3.83
C ALA A 124 14.94 16.38 -3.73
N SER A 125 15.21 15.20 -4.29
CA SER A 125 16.50 14.53 -4.26
C SER A 125 16.95 14.20 -5.67
N ASN A 126 18.24 14.42 -5.93
CA ASN A 126 18.91 14.00 -7.17
C ASN A 126 19.71 12.71 -6.94
N LEU A 127 20.14 12.01 -7.99
CA LEU A 127 21.07 10.88 -7.82
C LEU A 127 22.50 11.35 -7.56
N ARG A 128 22.84 12.54 -8.04
CA ARG A 128 24.10 13.25 -7.79
C ARG A 128 23.79 14.70 -7.49
N PHE A 129 24.32 15.22 -6.38
CA PHE A 129 24.01 16.59 -5.98
C PHE A 129 24.84 17.62 -6.74
N VAL A 130 26.10 17.29 -7.07
CA VAL A 130 27.03 18.17 -7.77
C VAL A 130 27.21 17.70 -9.22
N ALA A 131 27.15 18.64 -10.16
CA ALA A 131 27.25 18.36 -11.57
C ALA A 131 28.69 18.04 -12.00
N ASP A 132 28.82 17.12 -12.96
CA ASP A 132 30.05 16.89 -13.72
C ASP A 132 29.72 16.58 -15.19
N ALA A 133 30.73 16.17 -15.97
CA ALA A 133 30.57 15.87 -17.38
C ALA A 133 29.58 14.71 -17.67
N SER A 134 29.42 13.76 -16.74
CA SER A 134 28.52 12.62 -16.85
C SER A 134 27.13 12.86 -16.27
N TRP A 135 26.98 13.87 -15.40
CA TRP A 135 25.71 14.24 -14.78
C TRP A 135 25.55 15.77 -14.72
N PRO A 136 25.24 16.43 -15.85
CA PRO A 136 25.18 17.89 -15.92
C PRO A 136 23.97 18.50 -15.19
N GLU A 137 22.88 17.73 -15.05
CA GLU A 137 21.62 18.17 -14.43
C GLU A 137 21.69 18.11 -12.90
N ALA A 138 22.59 18.89 -12.30
CA ALA A 138 22.82 18.97 -10.86
C ALA A 138 23.40 20.33 -10.46
N MET A 139 23.71 20.54 -9.17
CA MET A 139 24.26 21.81 -8.69
C MET A 139 25.65 22.07 -9.27
N ALA A 140 25.89 23.28 -9.75
CA ALA A 140 27.20 23.68 -10.25
C ALA A 140 28.30 23.53 -9.17
N PRO A 141 29.46 22.93 -9.46
CA PRO A 141 30.55 22.72 -8.50
C PRO A 141 30.97 23.99 -7.76
N ALA A 142 31.12 25.09 -8.48
CA ALA A 142 31.54 26.37 -7.90
C ALA A 142 30.51 26.94 -6.90
N THR A 143 29.22 26.66 -7.09
CA THR A 143 28.16 27.05 -6.15
C THR A 143 28.25 26.22 -4.88
N ASN A 144 28.38 24.89 -5.02
CA ASN A 144 28.52 23.97 -3.91
C ASN A 144 29.78 24.26 -3.06
N GLU A 145 30.94 24.42 -3.69
CA GLU A 145 32.19 24.76 -2.99
C GLU A 145 32.10 26.09 -2.24
N ARG A 146 31.45 27.10 -2.84
CA ARG A 146 31.25 28.39 -2.19
C ARG A 146 30.38 28.23 -0.95
N PHE A 147 29.29 27.48 -1.05
CA PHE A 147 28.40 27.22 0.08
C PHE A 147 29.13 26.48 1.21
N LYS A 148 29.92 25.44 0.90
CA LYS A 148 30.75 24.73 1.89
C LYS A 148 31.72 25.67 2.61
N ARG A 149 32.48 26.49 1.88
CA ARG A 149 33.40 27.47 2.46
C ARG A 149 32.69 28.52 3.33
N ASP A 150 31.52 28.99 2.89
CA ASP A 150 30.73 29.96 3.64
C ASP A 150 30.22 29.34 4.96
N PHE A 151 29.77 28.08 4.92
CA PHE A 151 29.33 27.35 6.11
C PHE A 151 30.49 27.09 7.08
N GLU A 152 31.64 26.61 6.60
CA GLU A 152 32.85 26.39 7.42
C GLU A 152 33.29 27.66 8.17
N ARG A 153 33.19 28.83 7.51
CA ARG A 153 33.56 30.12 8.11
C ARG A 153 32.54 30.63 9.12
N ALA A 154 31.24 30.41 8.87
CA ALA A 154 30.18 30.93 9.72
C ALA A 154 28.94 30.01 9.71
N PRO A 155 28.97 28.88 10.47
CA PRO A 155 27.95 27.83 10.38
C PRO A 155 26.52 28.33 10.57
N VAL A 156 26.26 29.13 11.61
CA VAL A 156 24.93 29.68 11.92
C VAL A 156 24.40 30.58 10.79
N LYS A 157 25.26 31.43 10.22
CA LYS A 157 24.88 32.30 9.09
C LYS A 157 24.68 31.48 7.81
N GLY A 158 25.54 30.48 7.58
CA GLY A 158 25.44 29.55 6.47
C GLY A 158 24.11 28.79 6.49
N LEU A 159 23.72 28.25 7.66
CA LEU A 159 22.44 27.57 7.84
C LEU A 159 21.26 28.51 7.59
N LYS A 160 21.27 29.73 8.13
CA LYS A 160 20.21 30.71 7.88
C LYS A 160 20.05 31.04 6.39
N ARG A 161 21.17 31.17 5.66
CA ARG A 161 21.15 31.38 4.20
C ARG A 161 20.59 30.16 3.47
N PHE A 162 20.95 28.96 3.90
CA PHE A 162 20.44 27.71 3.35
C PHE A 162 18.93 27.57 3.51
N LEU A 163 18.37 27.82 4.70
CA LEU A 163 16.91 27.82 4.89
C LEU A 163 16.21 28.79 3.92
N GLY A 164 16.86 29.92 3.63
CA GLY A 164 16.36 30.86 2.63
C GLY A 164 16.39 30.36 1.19
N LEU A 165 17.32 29.46 0.83
CA LEU A 165 17.38 28.79 -0.47
C LEU A 165 16.37 27.63 -0.55
N VAL A 166 16.17 26.90 0.55
CA VAL A 166 15.19 25.81 0.63
C VAL A 166 13.76 26.30 0.36
N ALA A 167 13.42 27.50 0.84
CA ALA A 167 12.13 28.13 0.56
C ALA A 167 12.06 28.81 -0.83
N HIS A 168 13.20 29.04 -1.48
CA HIS A 168 13.26 29.88 -2.68
C HIS A 168 12.59 29.23 -3.88
N GLY A 169 11.86 30.02 -4.66
CA GLY A 169 11.19 29.58 -5.88
C GLY A 169 9.80 28.99 -5.66
N ASP A 170 9.46 28.65 -4.42
CA ASP A 170 8.14 28.16 -4.04
C ASP A 170 7.07 29.26 -4.18
N GLN A 171 5.89 28.94 -4.72
CA GLN A 171 4.79 29.90 -4.82
C GLN A 171 4.32 30.43 -3.45
N ARG A 172 4.51 29.63 -2.39
CA ARG A 172 4.26 29.98 -0.98
C ARG A 172 5.56 30.27 -0.23
N GLU A 173 6.61 30.77 -0.90
CA GLU A 173 7.96 30.99 -0.35
C GLU A 173 7.94 31.69 1.03
N ARG A 174 7.08 32.70 1.24
CA ARG A 174 7.00 33.42 2.53
C ARG A 174 6.53 32.54 3.68
N GLU A 175 5.52 31.71 3.43
CA GLU A 175 4.94 30.80 4.42
C GLU A 175 5.91 29.67 4.74
N VAL A 176 6.52 29.08 3.71
CA VAL A 176 7.56 28.07 3.85
C VAL A 176 8.73 28.63 4.66
N ARG A 177 9.23 29.82 4.31
CA ARG A 177 10.33 30.47 5.05
C ARG A 177 10.00 30.70 6.52
N ALA A 178 8.77 31.11 6.84
CA ALA A 178 8.32 31.29 8.21
C ALA A 178 8.26 29.94 8.96
N ALA A 179 7.72 28.90 8.33
CA ALA A 179 7.65 27.57 8.92
C ALA A 179 9.05 26.98 9.18
N LEU A 180 9.96 27.06 8.21
CA LEU A 180 11.33 26.56 8.34
C LEU A 180 12.14 27.35 9.40
N ALA A 181 11.83 28.63 9.62
CA ALA A 181 12.46 29.40 10.69
C ALA A 181 12.12 28.87 12.08
N ASN A 182 10.95 28.27 12.28
CA ASN A 182 10.55 27.65 13.55
C ASN A 182 11.25 26.31 13.81
N LEU A 183 11.79 25.68 12.76
CA LEU A 183 12.58 24.44 12.87
C LEU A 183 14.07 24.72 13.07
N GLN A 184 14.49 25.98 12.97
CA GLN A 184 15.89 26.32 13.02
C GLN A 184 16.46 25.94 14.41
N PRO A 185 17.56 25.17 14.46
CA PRO A 185 18.22 24.87 15.72
C PRO A 185 18.80 26.15 16.34
N GLU A 186 18.91 26.16 17.65
CA GLU A 186 19.58 27.25 18.37
C GLU A 186 21.05 27.36 17.92
N PRO A 187 21.65 28.55 17.92
CA PRO A 187 23.01 28.76 17.41
C PRO A 187 24.07 27.79 17.97
N GLU A 188 23.96 27.43 19.24
CA GLU A 188 24.84 26.48 19.95
C GLU A 188 24.69 25.02 19.49
N GLN A 189 23.54 24.67 18.90
CA GLN A 189 23.27 23.35 18.36
C GLN A 189 23.82 23.19 16.93
N VAL A 190 24.17 24.28 16.26
CA VAL A 190 24.76 24.25 14.91
C VAL A 190 26.23 23.85 14.99
N ARG A 191 26.53 22.60 14.62
CA ARG A 191 27.86 22.00 14.74
C ARG A 191 28.70 22.19 13.48
N PRO A 192 29.99 22.59 13.56
CA PRO A 192 30.88 22.67 12.40
C PRO A 192 31.00 21.35 11.61
N GLN A 193 30.87 20.21 12.30
CA GLN A 193 30.94 18.87 11.71
C GLN A 193 29.84 18.62 10.66
N TRP A 194 28.76 19.40 10.64
CA TRP A 194 27.75 19.33 9.57
C TRP A 194 28.33 19.65 8.18
N GLY A 195 29.50 20.31 8.09
CA GLY A 195 30.24 20.46 6.84
C GLY A 195 30.75 19.13 6.26
N GLN A 196 30.95 18.11 7.10
CA GLN A 196 31.29 16.76 6.65
C GLN A 196 30.07 16.09 5.98
N ALA A 197 28.85 16.30 6.51
CA ALA A 197 27.62 15.87 5.86
C ALA A 197 27.38 16.57 4.51
N LEU A 198 27.77 17.84 4.35
CA LEU A 198 27.77 18.51 3.04
C LEU A 198 28.78 17.89 2.07
N THR A 199 29.92 17.44 2.59
CA THR A 199 30.93 16.73 1.79
C THR A 199 30.38 15.39 1.33
N LEU A 200 29.79 14.60 2.24
CA LEU A 200 29.07 13.38 1.89
C LEU A 200 28.00 13.63 0.81
N LEU A 201 27.17 14.66 0.97
CA LEU A 201 26.17 15.03 -0.03
C LEU A 201 26.79 15.32 -1.41
N SER A 202 27.94 16.01 -1.42
CA SER A 202 28.65 16.37 -2.64
C SER A 202 29.23 15.16 -3.37
N ASP A 203 29.73 14.20 -2.60
CA ASP A 203 30.46 13.03 -3.10
C ASP A 203 29.54 11.85 -3.44
N LEU A 204 28.29 11.87 -2.95
CA LEU A 204 27.29 10.84 -3.19
C LEU A 204 26.94 10.72 -4.68
N ASP A 205 27.15 9.52 -5.22
CA ASP A 205 26.71 9.11 -6.55
C ASP A 205 25.84 7.84 -6.48
N ASN A 206 24.55 8.03 -6.73
CA ASN A 206 23.56 6.96 -6.72
C ASN A 206 23.16 6.47 -8.11
N ALA A 207 23.81 6.90 -9.20
CA ALA A 207 23.39 6.50 -10.56
C ALA A 207 23.33 4.98 -10.71
N ARG A 208 24.40 4.28 -10.30
CA ARG A 208 24.45 2.81 -10.30
C ARG A 208 23.50 2.16 -9.29
N ALA A 209 23.41 2.72 -8.08
CA ALA A 209 22.52 2.19 -7.04
C ALA A 209 21.06 2.21 -7.51
N PHE A 210 20.64 3.33 -8.13
CA PHE A 210 19.30 3.54 -8.67
C PHE A 210 18.98 2.59 -9.83
N GLU A 211 19.91 2.41 -10.78
CA GLU A 211 19.75 1.46 -11.88
C GLU A 211 19.49 0.03 -11.37
N GLN A 212 20.13 -0.34 -10.26
CA GLN A 212 20.04 -1.68 -9.67
C GLN A 212 18.85 -1.89 -8.72
N LEU A 213 18.10 -0.84 -8.38
CA LEU A 213 16.93 -0.95 -7.49
C LEU A 213 15.89 -1.90 -8.08
N ARG A 214 15.52 -2.91 -7.29
CA ARG A 214 14.49 -3.91 -7.65
C ARG A 214 13.12 -3.55 -7.07
N GLN A 215 13.14 -2.79 -5.98
CA GLN A 215 11.98 -2.26 -5.28
C GLN A 215 11.25 -1.24 -6.14
N PRO A 216 9.92 -1.11 -6.00
CA PRO A 216 9.20 0.05 -6.50
C PRO A 216 9.69 1.33 -5.81
N GLY A 217 9.74 2.44 -6.55
CA GLY A 217 9.99 3.75 -5.93
C GLY A 217 9.23 4.90 -6.57
N LEU A 218 9.15 6.00 -5.81
CA LEU A 218 8.55 7.26 -6.19
C LEU A 218 9.53 8.40 -5.92
N HIS A 219 9.80 9.20 -6.94
CA HIS A 219 10.70 10.34 -6.87
C HIS A 219 9.92 11.61 -7.21
N LEU A 220 9.64 12.42 -6.18
CA LEU A 220 8.96 13.69 -6.31
C LEU A 220 9.98 14.80 -6.50
N TYR A 221 9.86 15.53 -7.59
CA TYR A 221 10.61 16.74 -7.88
C TYR A 221 9.71 17.97 -7.72
N ALA A 222 10.27 19.07 -7.27
CA ALA A 222 9.58 20.36 -7.22
C ALA A 222 9.84 21.13 -8.52
N GLU A 223 8.81 21.81 -9.04
CA GLU A 223 8.90 22.52 -10.32
C GLU A 223 9.89 23.68 -10.29
N HIS A 224 10.00 24.37 -9.16
CA HIS A 224 10.81 25.57 -8.98
C HIS A 224 11.89 25.39 -7.92
N ASP A 225 12.40 24.16 -7.75
CA ASP A 225 13.44 23.84 -6.78
C ASP A 225 14.76 24.55 -7.10
N ALA A 226 15.22 25.39 -6.16
CA ALA A 226 16.44 26.17 -6.29
C ALA A 226 17.74 25.38 -6.03
N LEU A 227 17.64 24.17 -5.49
CA LEU A 227 18.77 23.33 -5.09
C LEU A 227 18.90 22.08 -5.97
N VAL A 228 17.78 21.48 -6.37
CA VAL A 228 17.73 20.29 -7.21
C VAL A 228 17.03 20.62 -8.52
N PRO A 229 17.77 20.76 -9.64
CA PRO A 229 17.16 21.10 -10.92
C PRO A 229 16.10 20.07 -11.37
N LEU A 230 14.92 20.54 -11.78
CA LEU A 230 13.86 19.67 -12.33
C LEU A 230 14.34 18.85 -13.54
N ALA A 231 15.26 19.38 -14.34
CA ALA A 231 15.82 18.70 -15.50
C ALA A 231 16.47 17.34 -15.14
N ALA A 232 16.96 17.18 -13.90
CA ALA A 232 17.49 15.92 -13.41
C ALA A 232 16.47 14.78 -13.46
N ALA A 233 15.18 15.09 -13.33
CA ALA A 233 14.08 14.14 -13.35
C ALA A 233 13.92 13.41 -14.70
N GLY A 234 14.34 14.04 -15.81
CA GLY A 234 14.11 13.54 -17.16
C GLY A 234 14.82 12.24 -17.52
N GLN A 235 15.98 11.97 -16.90
CA GLN A 235 16.79 10.77 -17.19
C GLN A 235 16.43 9.55 -16.34
N LEU A 236 15.77 9.74 -15.19
CA LEU A 236 15.45 8.67 -14.25
C LEU A 236 14.60 7.54 -14.86
N PRO A 237 13.53 7.81 -15.64
CA PRO A 237 12.72 6.75 -16.23
C PRO A 237 13.48 5.84 -17.20
N ALA A 238 14.53 6.37 -17.86
CA ALA A 238 15.39 5.59 -18.75
C ALA A 238 16.37 4.70 -17.97
N LEU A 239 16.82 5.14 -16.80
CA LEU A 239 17.73 4.37 -15.94
C LEU A 239 17.01 3.20 -15.25
N ASN A 240 15.79 3.40 -14.76
CA ASN A 240 15.04 2.33 -14.10
C ASN A 240 13.52 2.54 -14.21
N GLN A 241 12.86 1.72 -15.03
CA GLN A 241 11.42 1.81 -15.29
C GLN A 241 10.52 1.46 -14.09
N ARG A 242 11.08 0.88 -13.02
CA ARG A 242 10.35 0.62 -11.76
C ARG A 242 10.28 1.85 -10.86
N GLN A 243 11.06 2.88 -11.16
CA GLN A 243 11.12 4.12 -10.41
C GLN A 243 10.23 5.18 -11.07
N ARG A 244 9.17 5.57 -10.36
CA ARG A 244 8.24 6.59 -10.86
C ARG A 244 8.79 7.97 -10.55
N VAL A 245 8.62 8.88 -11.50
CA VAL A 245 8.94 10.30 -11.32
C VAL A 245 7.65 11.08 -11.41
N SER A 246 7.46 12.04 -10.51
CA SER A 246 6.36 13.00 -10.56
C SER A 246 6.84 14.37 -10.13
N VAL A 247 6.13 15.40 -10.60
CA VAL A 247 6.47 16.80 -10.35
C VAL A 247 5.36 17.45 -9.53
N VAL A 248 5.74 18.13 -8.46
CA VAL A 248 4.83 18.95 -7.65
C VAL A 248 4.86 20.37 -8.21
N ALA A 249 3.83 20.70 -9.00
CA ALA A 249 3.72 21.99 -9.66
C ALA A 249 3.69 23.16 -8.66
N GLY A 250 4.38 24.24 -8.98
CA GLY A 250 4.47 25.46 -8.16
C GLY A 250 5.31 25.36 -6.88
N ALA A 251 5.80 24.17 -6.51
CA ALA A 251 6.56 23.97 -5.28
C ALA A 251 8.07 24.20 -5.47
N GLY A 252 8.75 24.55 -4.38
CA GLY A 252 10.20 24.60 -4.23
C GLY A 252 10.74 23.41 -3.41
N HIS A 253 11.98 23.51 -2.93
CA HIS A 253 12.70 22.37 -2.31
C HIS A 253 11.98 21.74 -1.11
N ALA A 254 11.30 22.56 -0.29
CA ALA A 254 10.49 22.11 0.84
C ALA A 254 9.01 21.89 0.45
N MET A 255 8.74 21.24 -0.69
CA MET A 255 7.39 21.03 -1.23
C MET A 255 6.37 20.40 -0.26
N HIS A 256 6.81 19.64 0.74
CA HIS A 256 5.91 19.06 1.74
C HIS A 256 5.42 20.08 2.78
N TRP A 257 6.07 21.24 2.90
CA TRP A 257 5.60 22.36 3.73
C TRP A 257 4.60 23.25 2.99
N SER A 258 4.83 23.52 1.70
CA SER A 258 3.92 24.32 0.87
C SER A 258 2.73 23.51 0.35
N GLU A 259 2.95 22.26 -0.03
CA GLU A 259 1.96 21.39 -0.69
C GLU A 259 1.80 20.03 0.04
N PRO A 260 1.56 20.00 1.38
CA PRO A 260 1.50 18.76 2.15
C PRO A 260 0.43 17.78 1.66
N GLU A 261 -0.72 18.30 1.22
CA GLU A 261 -1.82 17.50 0.66
C GLU A 261 -1.38 16.78 -0.62
N ARG A 262 -0.87 17.52 -1.62
CA ARG A 262 -0.45 16.93 -2.91
C ARG A 262 0.70 15.93 -2.74
N VAL A 263 1.65 16.23 -1.85
CA VAL A 263 2.76 15.32 -1.55
C VAL A 263 2.25 14.08 -0.82
N GLY A 264 1.41 14.25 0.21
CA GLY A 264 0.81 13.17 0.99
C GLY A 264 -0.03 12.23 0.12
N GLU A 265 -0.91 12.79 -0.72
CA GLU A 265 -1.72 12.04 -1.67
C GLU A 265 -0.87 11.25 -2.66
N ALA A 266 0.17 11.87 -3.24
CA ALA A 266 1.07 11.19 -4.17
C ALA A 266 1.79 10.00 -3.51
N VAL A 267 2.24 10.17 -2.26
CA VAL A 267 2.88 9.12 -1.47
C VAL A 267 1.90 8.00 -1.14
N LEU A 268 0.73 8.32 -0.58
CA LEU A 268 -0.30 7.34 -0.25
C LEU A 268 -0.77 6.56 -1.48
N HIS A 269 -0.99 7.26 -2.60
CA HIS A 269 -1.32 6.65 -3.87
C HIS A 269 -0.27 5.63 -4.33
N PHE A 270 1.01 5.98 -4.24
CA PHE A 270 2.11 5.07 -4.57
C PHE A 270 2.21 3.87 -3.63
N LEU A 271 2.07 4.09 -2.32
CA LEU A 271 2.09 3.01 -1.32
C LEU A 271 0.98 2.00 -1.62
N ASN A 272 -0.25 2.48 -1.76
CA ASN A 272 -1.41 1.66 -2.11
C ASN A 272 -1.23 0.83 -3.39
N LEU A 273 -0.68 1.44 -4.44
CA LEU A 273 -0.39 0.78 -5.72
C LEU A 273 0.55 -0.42 -5.62
N THR A 274 1.49 -0.33 -4.69
CA THR A 274 2.63 -1.24 -4.58
C THR A 274 2.43 -2.24 -3.44
N THR A 275 1.38 -2.08 -2.65
CA THR A 275 0.97 -2.99 -1.57
C THR A 275 -0.15 -3.90 -2.02
N GLY A 276 -0.99 -3.43 -2.96
CA GLY A 276 -2.13 -4.17 -3.44
C GLY A 276 -3.28 -4.20 -2.43
N GLN A 277 -3.40 -3.16 -1.60
CA GLN A 277 -4.58 -2.95 -0.77
C GLN A 277 -5.79 -2.64 -1.66
N LEU A 278 -6.92 -3.28 -1.35
CA LEU A 278 -8.17 -3.08 -2.08
C LEU A 278 -8.72 -1.67 -1.83
N ASP A 279 -9.59 -1.21 -2.70
CA ASP A 279 -10.42 -0.04 -2.45
C ASP A 279 -11.87 -0.52 -2.36
N LYS A 280 -12.38 -0.71 -1.14
CA LYS A 280 -13.76 -1.19 -0.93
C LYS A 280 -14.82 -0.42 -1.71
N ARG A 281 -14.66 0.90 -1.91
CA ARG A 281 -15.60 1.71 -2.71
C ARG A 281 -15.50 1.35 -4.19
N ARG A 282 -14.29 1.17 -4.72
CA ARG A 282 -14.10 0.72 -6.11
C ARG A 282 -14.53 -0.73 -6.30
N VAL A 283 -14.31 -1.62 -5.32
CA VAL A 283 -14.85 -2.98 -5.29
C VAL A 283 -16.37 -2.92 -5.42
N ALA A 284 -17.05 -2.23 -4.51
CA ALA A 284 -18.51 -2.08 -4.52
C ALA A 284 -19.04 -1.51 -5.85
N HIS A 285 -18.39 -0.49 -6.40
CA HIS A 285 -18.76 0.11 -7.67
C HIS A 285 -18.53 -0.83 -8.87
N SER A 286 -17.40 -1.54 -8.89
CA SER A 286 -17.05 -2.51 -9.93
C SER A 286 -18.08 -3.63 -10.00
N PHE A 287 -18.39 -4.25 -8.86
CA PHE A 287 -19.40 -5.29 -8.78
C PHE A 287 -20.81 -4.76 -9.07
N SER A 288 -21.18 -3.58 -8.56
CA SER A 288 -22.47 -2.96 -8.86
C SER A 288 -22.71 -2.77 -10.36
N ARG A 289 -21.66 -2.42 -11.13
CA ARG A 289 -21.73 -2.29 -12.58
C ARG A 289 -21.79 -3.64 -13.31
N ALA A 290 -21.23 -4.69 -12.70
CA ALA A 290 -21.17 -6.02 -13.27
C ALA A 290 -22.48 -6.81 -13.08
N ALA A 291 -23.38 -6.40 -12.19
CA ALA A 291 -24.55 -7.16 -11.76
C ALA A 291 -25.34 -7.82 -12.92
N ASN A 292 -25.67 -7.07 -13.96
CA ASN A 292 -26.45 -7.56 -15.11
C ASN A 292 -25.71 -8.60 -15.99
N SER A 293 -24.37 -8.60 -15.97
CA SER A 293 -23.56 -9.57 -16.73
C SER A 293 -23.00 -10.69 -15.87
N TYR A 294 -22.95 -10.50 -14.55
CA TYR A 294 -22.23 -11.35 -13.60
C TYR A 294 -22.58 -12.82 -13.74
N ASP A 295 -23.87 -13.13 -13.71
CA ASP A 295 -24.41 -14.49 -13.80
C ASP A 295 -24.00 -15.23 -15.09
N SER A 296 -23.79 -14.51 -16.20
CA SER A 296 -23.38 -15.14 -17.47
C SER A 296 -21.91 -15.59 -17.48
N VAL A 297 -21.09 -15.03 -16.60
CA VAL A 297 -19.63 -15.24 -16.55
C VAL A 297 -19.14 -15.86 -15.23
N ALA A 298 -20.02 -16.07 -14.26
CA ALA A 298 -19.72 -16.59 -12.91
C ALA A 298 -19.50 -18.11 -12.83
N ARG A 299 -18.83 -18.72 -13.82
CA ARG A 299 -18.66 -20.19 -13.89
C ARG A 299 -17.90 -20.74 -12.68
N LEU A 300 -16.77 -20.11 -12.33
CA LEU A 300 -15.96 -20.50 -11.17
C LEU A 300 -16.74 -20.30 -9.87
N GLN A 301 -17.38 -19.14 -9.71
CA GLN A 301 -18.09 -18.75 -8.49
C GLN A 301 -19.24 -19.70 -8.20
N ARG A 302 -20.01 -20.06 -9.22
CA ARG A 302 -21.05 -21.08 -9.11
C ARG A 302 -20.45 -22.42 -8.72
N ALA A 303 -19.44 -22.88 -9.45
CA ALA A 303 -18.87 -24.19 -9.19
C ALA A 303 -18.24 -24.30 -7.79
N VAL A 304 -17.64 -23.24 -7.26
CA VAL A 304 -17.08 -23.18 -5.91
C VAL A 304 -18.19 -23.14 -4.87
N GLY A 305 -19.17 -22.25 -5.02
CA GLY A 305 -20.26 -22.16 -4.04
C GLY A 305 -21.15 -23.40 -4.01
N GLU A 306 -21.32 -24.14 -5.12
CA GLU A 306 -22.01 -25.45 -5.10
C GLU A 306 -21.20 -26.49 -4.31
N THR A 307 -19.87 -26.51 -4.44
CA THR A 307 -19.02 -27.38 -3.61
C THR A 307 -19.16 -27.03 -2.13
N LEU A 308 -19.17 -25.73 -1.78
CA LEU A 308 -19.38 -25.27 -0.40
C LEU A 308 -20.79 -25.63 0.11
N LEU A 309 -21.82 -25.45 -0.71
CA LEU A 309 -23.21 -25.77 -0.37
C LEU A 309 -23.41 -27.28 -0.17
N ASN A 310 -22.72 -28.13 -0.95
CA ASN A 310 -22.77 -29.57 -0.73
C ASN A 310 -22.13 -29.97 0.60
N GLN A 311 -21.11 -29.26 1.08
CA GLN A 311 -20.57 -29.47 2.44
C GLN A 311 -21.60 -29.14 3.51
N LEU A 312 -22.39 -28.06 3.33
CA LEU A 312 -23.53 -27.75 4.19
C LEU A 312 -24.51 -28.93 4.26
N GLY A 313 -24.74 -29.60 3.13
CA GLY A 313 -25.61 -30.77 3.03
C GLY A 313 -25.16 -32.00 3.85
N GLY A 314 -23.87 -32.09 4.16
CA GLY A 314 -23.27 -33.18 4.96
C GLY A 314 -23.21 -32.91 6.46
N GLN A 315 -23.61 -31.72 6.93
CA GLN A 315 -23.54 -31.37 8.34
C GLN A 315 -24.91 -31.45 9.03
N ASP A 316 -24.93 -31.91 10.27
CA ASP A 316 -26.08 -31.71 11.17
C ASP A 316 -26.03 -30.27 11.70
N LEU A 317 -26.90 -29.41 11.18
CA LEU A 317 -26.94 -27.98 11.48
C LEU A 317 -27.83 -27.65 12.69
N GLY A 318 -28.59 -28.61 13.21
CA GLY A 318 -29.65 -28.32 14.17
C GLY A 318 -30.72 -27.39 13.59
N VAL A 319 -31.36 -26.60 14.46
CA VAL A 319 -32.35 -25.58 14.05
C VAL A 319 -31.60 -24.32 13.60
N VAL A 320 -31.88 -23.87 12.38
CA VAL A 320 -31.36 -22.61 11.82
C VAL A 320 -32.54 -21.65 11.65
N GLU A 321 -32.63 -20.61 12.47
CA GLU A 321 -33.68 -19.60 12.38
C GLU A 321 -33.25 -18.41 11.50
N THR A 322 -31.97 -18.03 11.56
CA THR A 322 -31.40 -16.90 10.82
C THR A 322 -30.14 -17.32 10.08
N LEU A 323 -30.13 -17.10 8.78
CA LEU A 323 -29.04 -17.42 7.86
C LEU A 323 -28.56 -16.16 7.14
N VAL A 324 -27.26 -15.91 7.14
CA VAL A 324 -26.63 -14.86 6.34
C VAL A 324 -25.90 -15.46 5.14
N ASP A 325 -26.23 -15.01 3.92
CA ASP A 325 -25.40 -15.17 2.73
C ASP A 325 -24.50 -13.92 2.60
N LEU A 326 -23.24 -14.04 3.04
CA LEU A 326 -22.28 -12.95 3.15
C LEU A 326 -21.49 -12.76 1.86
N GLY A 327 -21.66 -11.61 1.21
CA GLY A 327 -21.23 -11.37 -0.16
C GLY A 327 -22.12 -12.10 -1.16
N CYS A 328 -23.43 -11.98 -0.99
CA CYS A 328 -24.44 -12.73 -1.74
C CYS A 328 -24.48 -12.43 -3.25
N GLY A 329 -23.84 -11.33 -3.69
CA GLY A 329 -23.82 -10.91 -5.08
C GLY A 329 -25.23 -10.77 -5.64
N THR A 330 -25.47 -11.38 -6.80
CA THR A 330 -26.77 -11.37 -7.49
C THR A 330 -27.83 -12.25 -6.81
N GLY A 331 -27.55 -12.85 -5.65
CA GLY A 331 -28.48 -13.69 -4.89
C GLY A 331 -28.62 -15.13 -5.41
N TYR A 332 -27.73 -15.58 -6.31
CA TYR A 332 -27.77 -16.92 -6.91
C TYR A 332 -27.77 -18.06 -5.87
N PHE A 333 -26.99 -17.92 -4.80
CA PHE A 333 -26.95 -18.90 -3.71
C PHE A 333 -28.09 -18.71 -2.72
N GLY A 334 -28.62 -17.49 -2.56
CA GLY A 334 -29.82 -17.22 -1.77
C GLY A 334 -31.00 -18.14 -2.14
N GLU A 335 -31.26 -18.36 -3.43
CA GLU A 335 -32.33 -19.28 -3.87
C GLU A 335 -32.10 -20.72 -3.35
N ARG A 336 -30.88 -21.22 -3.49
CA ARG A 336 -30.51 -22.58 -3.06
C ARG A 336 -30.54 -22.74 -1.56
N LEU A 337 -30.08 -21.72 -0.85
CA LEU A 337 -30.09 -21.67 0.61
C LEU A 337 -31.53 -21.66 1.13
N ALA A 338 -32.41 -20.84 0.57
CA ALA A 338 -33.83 -20.81 0.91
C ALA A 338 -34.52 -22.15 0.62
N HIS A 339 -34.17 -22.83 -0.47
CA HIS A 339 -34.67 -24.18 -0.74
C HIS A 339 -34.16 -25.23 0.26
N ARG A 340 -32.92 -25.09 0.75
CA ARG A 340 -32.32 -26.06 1.68
C ARG A 340 -32.78 -25.85 3.12
N LEU A 341 -33.03 -24.60 3.51
CA LEU A 341 -33.43 -24.17 4.84
C LEU A 341 -34.68 -23.27 4.73
N PRO A 342 -35.85 -23.84 4.36
CA PRO A 342 -37.05 -23.06 4.02
C PRO A 342 -37.66 -22.30 5.21
N ASP A 343 -37.39 -22.75 6.44
CA ASP A 343 -37.89 -22.12 7.66
C ASP A 343 -36.96 -21.02 8.20
N ALA A 344 -35.75 -20.88 7.63
CA ALA A 344 -34.79 -19.86 8.06
C ALA A 344 -35.08 -18.51 7.41
N GLN A 345 -34.99 -17.43 8.18
CA GLN A 345 -34.92 -16.08 7.63
C GLN A 345 -33.57 -15.88 6.95
N LEU A 346 -33.60 -15.73 5.62
CA LEU A 346 -32.41 -15.44 4.81
C LEU A 346 -32.11 -13.94 4.79
N ILE A 347 -30.87 -13.58 5.10
CA ILE A 347 -30.30 -12.25 4.94
C ILE A 347 -29.21 -12.33 3.86
N GLY A 348 -29.46 -11.74 2.70
CA GLY A 348 -28.43 -11.55 1.68
C GLY A 348 -27.69 -10.25 1.93
N LEU A 349 -26.40 -10.32 2.30
CA LEU A 349 -25.58 -9.15 2.60
C LEU A 349 -24.53 -8.97 1.51
N ASP A 350 -24.37 -7.75 0.99
CA ASP A 350 -23.30 -7.42 0.06
C ASP A 350 -22.88 -5.95 0.19
N ILE A 351 -21.63 -5.62 -0.13
CA ILE A 351 -21.14 -4.24 -0.14
C ILE A 351 -21.58 -3.49 -1.41
N ALA A 352 -21.91 -4.22 -2.48
CA ALA A 352 -22.30 -3.68 -3.77
C ALA A 352 -23.82 -3.55 -3.88
N GLU A 353 -24.36 -2.35 -3.65
CA GLU A 353 -25.80 -2.07 -3.77
C GLU A 353 -26.38 -2.45 -5.14
N GLY A 354 -25.59 -2.36 -6.23
CA GLY A 354 -26.04 -2.81 -7.56
C GLY A 354 -26.33 -4.31 -7.63
N MET A 355 -25.58 -5.13 -6.90
CA MET A 355 -25.81 -6.58 -6.78
C MET A 355 -27.10 -6.87 -6.01
N LEU A 356 -27.32 -6.17 -4.89
CA LEU A 356 -28.54 -6.31 -4.08
C LEU A 356 -29.80 -5.84 -4.81
N ARG A 357 -29.71 -4.75 -5.59
CA ARG A 357 -30.83 -4.34 -6.44
C ARG A 357 -31.19 -5.40 -7.47
N PHE A 358 -30.19 -6.02 -8.10
CA PHE A 358 -30.43 -7.13 -9.03
C PHE A 358 -31.08 -8.31 -8.29
N ALA A 359 -30.54 -8.71 -7.13
CA ALA A 359 -31.08 -9.81 -6.34
C ALA A 359 -32.55 -9.57 -5.94
N ARG A 360 -32.88 -8.35 -5.49
CA ARG A 360 -34.27 -7.95 -5.16
C ARG A 360 -35.22 -8.02 -6.35
N GLN A 361 -34.74 -7.80 -7.56
CA GLN A 361 -35.55 -7.75 -8.77
C GLN A 361 -35.75 -9.13 -9.39
N GLU A 362 -34.69 -9.95 -9.41
CA GLU A 362 -34.63 -11.18 -10.20
C GLU A 362 -34.81 -12.45 -9.38
N ARG A 363 -34.75 -12.39 -8.04
CA ARG A 363 -34.88 -13.56 -7.15
C ARG A 363 -36.26 -13.59 -6.50
N ASP A 364 -37.01 -14.66 -6.75
CA ASP A 364 -38.33 -14.88 -6.17
C ASP A 364 -38.24 -15.70 -4.87
N ILE A 365 -37.62 -15.10 -3.84
CA ILE A 365 -37.45 -15.72 -2.52
C ILE A 365 -37.68 -14.72 -1.38
N PRO A 366 -38.17 -15.18 -0.22
CA PRO A 366 -38.30 -14.34 0.97
C PRO A 366 -36.92 -14.11 1.60
N ALA A 367 -36.27 -13.00 1.26
CA ALA A 367 -34.96 -12.62 1.79
C ALA A 367 -34.89 -11.13 2.17
N LEU A 368 -34.13 -10.82 3.21
CA LEU A 368 -33.73 -9.46 3.57
C LEU A 368 -32.41 -9.13 2.88
N TRP A 369 -32.44 -8.22 1.91
CA TRP A 369 -31.26 -7.79 1.17
C TRP A 369 -30.65 -6.55 1.83
N LEU A 370 -29.44 -6.67 2.37
CA LEU A 370 -28.81 -5.66 3.23
C LEU A 370 -27.46 -5.20 2.65
N CYS A 371 -27.31 -3.89 2.43
CA CYS A 371 -26.02 -3.32 2.05
C CYS A 371 -25.15 -3.14 3.30
N GLY A 372 -23.96 -3.72 3.29
CA GLY A 372 -23.06 -3.65 4.45
C GLY A 372 -21.63 -4.09 4.13
N ASP A 373 -20.70 -3.67 4.98
CA ASP A 373 -19.32 -4.16 4.95
C ASP A 373 -19.22 -5.42 5.82
N ALA A 374 -18.57 -6.47 5.31
CA ALA A 374 -18.36 -7.70 6.07
C ALA A 374 -17.42 -7.51 7.27
N GLU A 375 -16.61 -6.44 7.26
CA GLU A 375 -15.71 -6.07 8.35
C GLU A 375 -16.34 -5.08 9.35
N GLU A 376 -17.60 -4.67 9.13
CA GLU A 376 -18.41 -3.83 10.02
C GLU A 376 -19.90 -4.18 9.81
N LEU A 377 -20.32 -5.33 10.35
CA LEU A 377 -21.62 -5.91 10.06
C LEU A 377 -22.75 -5.11 10.75
N PRO A 378 -23.75 -4.63 10.00
CA PRO A 378 -24.92 -3.94 10.55
C PRO A 378 -25.95 -4.91 11.16
N LEU A 379 -25.48 -5.89 11.93
CA LEU A 379 -26.28 -6.93 12.58
C LEU A 379 -26.02 -6.94 14.08
N ALA A 380 -27.03 -7.33 14.86
CA ALA A 380 -26.92 -7.43 16.31
C ALA A 380 -26.02 -8.59 16.74
N ASP A 381 -25.42 -8.46 17.93
CA ASP A 381 -24.64 -9.52 18.56
C ASP A 381 -25.49 -10.79 18.74
N SER A 382 -24.90 -11.95 18.51
CA SER A 382 -25.54 -13.26 18.75
C SER A 382 -26.95 -13.37 18.16
N SER A 383 -27.12 -12.94 16.91
CA SER A 383 -28.40 -12.93 16.20
C SER A 383 -28.46 -13.93 15.04
N VAL A 384 -27.33 -14.48 14.60
CA VAL A 384 -27.23 -15.33 13.41
C VAL A 384 -26.89 -16.78 13.79
N ASP A 385 -27.60 -17.76 13.24
CA ASP A 385 -27.31 -19.19 13.48
C ASP A 385 -26.24 -19.72 12.51
N LEU A 386 -26.30 -19.29 11.26
CA LEU A 386 -25.44 -19.76 10.18
C LEU A 386 -25.01 -18.61 9.27
N VAL A 387 -23.71 -18.54 8.99
CA VAL A 387 -23.16 -17.69 7.92
C VAL A 387 -22.63 -18.59 6.80
N PHE A 388 -23.10 -18.35 5.58
CA PHE A 388 -22.57 -18.90 4.34
C PHE A 388 -21.87 -17.79 3.57
N SER A 389 -20.65 -18.03 3.08
CA SER A 389 -19.86 -17.02 2.36
C SER A 389 -19.08 -17.67 1.22
N SER A 390 -19.47 -17.46 -0.03
CA SER A 390 -18.73 -18.00 -1.17
C SER A 390 -17.92 -16.93 -1.90
N LEU A 391 -16.59 -17.09 -1.91
CA LEU A 391 -15.66 -16.21 -2.64
C LEU A 391 -15.89 -14.71 -2.37
N SER A 392 -16.21 -14.35 -1.13
CA SER A 392 -16.30 -12.95 -0.69
C SER A 392 -15.18 -12.56 0.29
N VAL A 393 -14.67 -13.50 1.10
CA VAL A 393 -13.62 -13.25 2.11
C VAL A 393 -12.35 -12.63 1.51
N GLN A 394 -11.96 -12.98 0.28
CA GLN A 394 -10.76 -12.40 -0.36
C GLN A 394 -10.91 -10.91 -0.72
N TRP A 395 -12.12 -10.35 -0.59
CA TRP A 395 -12.38 -8.92 -0.78
C TRP A 395 -12.35 -8.13 0.53
N CYS A 396 -12.10 -8.80 1.66
CA CYS A 396 -11.92 -8.19 2.97
C CYS A 396 -10.42 -7.92 3.21
N GLU A 397 -10.09 -6.73 3.70
CA GLU A 397 -8.70 -6.29 3.87
C GLU A 397 -8.11 -6.75 5.21
N HIS A 398 -8.91 -6.75 6.27
CA HIS A 398 -8.51 -7.11 7.64
C HIS A 398 -9.27 -8.35 8.12
N LEU A 399 -8.65 -9.52 7.91
CA LEU A 399 -9.19 -10.80 8.39
C LEU A 399 -9.55 -10.80 9.89
N PRO A 400 -8.76 -10.19 10.82
CA PRO A 400 -9.15 -10.11 12.22
C PRO A 400 -10.47 -9.35 12.45
N SER A 401 -10.69 -8.24 11.72
CA SER A 401 -11.94 -7.47 11.81
C SER A 401 -13.11 -8.29 11.26
N LEU A 402 -12.95 -8.90 10.08
CA LEU A 402 -13.95 -9.80 9.48
C LEU A 402 -14.36 -10.92 10.45
N PHE A 403 -13.40 -11.70 10.92
CA PHE A 403 -13.73 -12.86 11.78
C PHE A 403 -14.19 -12.42 13.17
N GLY A 404 -13.73 -11.27 13.68
CA GLY A 404 -14.28 -10.67 14.89
C GLY A 404 -15.77 -10.34 14.75
N GLU A 405 -16.16 -9.69 13.65
CA GLU A 405 -17.56 -9.38 13.35
C GLU A 405 -18.41 -10.64 13.15
N LEU A 406 -17.90 -11.62 12.40
CA LEU A 406 -18.57 -12.90 12.20
C LEU A 406 -18.77 -13.65 13.53
N GLN A 407 -17.77 -13.62 14.41
CA GLN A 407 -17.91 -14.19 15.74
C GLN A 407 -18.93 -13.42 16.57
N ARG A 408 -18.93 -12.08 16.52
CA ARG A 408 -19.86 -11.23 17.28
C ARG A 408 -21.30 -11.53 16.92
N VAL A 409 -21.63 -11.60 15.63
CA VAL A 409 -23.01 -11.77 15.16
C VAL A 409 -23.52 -13.21 15.29
N LEU A 410 -22.65 -14.21 15.23
CA LEU A 410 -23.05 -15.61 15.40
C LEU A 410 -23.54 -15.87 16.83
N LYS A 411 -24.63 -16.62 16.99
CA LYS A 411 -25.07 -17.16 18.27
C LYS A 411 -24.04 -18.18 18.81
N PRO A 412 -23.96 -18.40 20.13
CA PRO A 412 -23.15 -19.48 20.67
C PRO A 412 -23.53 -20.84 20.04
N GLY A 413 -22.54 -21.59 19.57
CA GLY A 413 -22.75 -22.82 18.80
C GLY A 413 -23.05 -22.62 17.31
N GLY A 414 -23.23 -21.38 16.85
CA GLY A 414 -23.47 -21.01 15.46
C GLY A 414 -22.30 -21.33 14.54
N ARG A 415 -22.58 -21.41 13.24
CA ARG A 415 -21.65 -21.96 12.24
C ARG A 415 -21.27 -20.95 11.17
N LEU A 416 -20.04 -21.05 10.71
CA LEU A 416 -19.49 -20.31 9.59
C LEU A 416 -19.03 -21.31 8.54
N LEU A 417 -19.60 -21.25 7.34
CA LEU A 417 -19.11 -21.97 6.17
C LEU A 417 -18.66 -20.95 5.13
N PHE A 418 -17.40 -21.01 4.73
CA PHE A 418 -16.89 -20.09 3.73
C PHE A 418 -15.92 -20.71 2.75
N SER A 419 -15.79 -20.05 1.60
CA SER A 419 -14.71 -20.32 0.65
C SER A 419 -13.97 -19.04 0.32
N THR A 420 -12.66 -19.16 0.11
CA THR A 420 -11.77 -18.06 -0.28
C THR A 420 -10.69 -18.54 -1.23
N LEU A 421 -9.91 -17.61 -1.76
CA LEU A 421 -8.82 -17.89 -2.68
C LEU A 421 -7.48 -17.89 -1.94
N GLY A 422 -6.56 -18.75 -2.39
CA GLY A 422 -5.20 -18.87 -1.87
C GLY A 422 -4.14 -18.19 -2.76
N PRO A 423 -2.90 -18.05 -2.27
CA PRO A 423 -1.81 -17.34 -2.95
C PRO A 423 -1.49 -17.85 -4.35
N ARG A 424 -1.72 -19.14 -4.63
CA ARG A 424 -1.49 -19.77 -5.94
C ARG A 424 -2.54 -19.39 -6.99
N THR A 425 -3.60 -18.68 -6.61
CA THR A 425 -4.60 -18.21 -7.57
C THR A 425 -4.00 -17.21 -8.56
N LEU A 426 -4.25 -17.45 -9.85
CA LEU A 426 -3.78 -16.69 -11.01
C LEU A 426 -2.27 -16.50 -11.02
N TRP A 427 -1.52 -17.51 -10.57
CA TRP A 427 -0.06 -17.43 -10.50
C TRP A 427 0.58 -17.21 -11.89
N GLU A 428 -0.02 -17.75 -12.95
CA GLU A 428 0.40 -17.53 -14.34
C GLU A 428 0.32 -16.05 -14.70
N LEU A 429 -0.81 -15.40 -14.37
CA LEU A 429 -1.05 -13.98 -14.64
C LEU A 429 -0.14 -13.09 -13.79
N LYS A 430 0.06 -13.44 -12.51
CA LYS A 430 1.00 -12.76 -11.62
C LYS A 430 2.43 -12.83 -12.17
N SER A 431 2.88 -14.02 -12.56
CA SER A 431 4.21 -14.23 -13.12
C SER A 431 4.41 -13.52 -14.46
N ALA A 432 3.39 -13.48 -15.32
CA ALA A 432 3.45 -12.74 -16.57
C ALA A 432 3.56 -11.23 -16.32
N TRP A 433 2.76 -10.67 -15.41
CA TRP A 433 2.83 -9.24 -15.07
C TRP A 433 4.14 -8.82 -14.41
N GLN A 434 4.72 -9.64 -13.54
CA GLN A 434 6.02 -9.38 -12.92
C GLN A 434 7.17 -9.22 -13.92
N ARG A 435 7.04 -9.81 -15.11
CA ARG A 435 8.00 -9.64 -16.22
C ARG A 435 7.76 -8.33 -17.00
N VAL A 436 6.57 -7.75 -16.89
CA VAL A 436 6.16 -6.53 -17.59
C VAL A 436 6.44 -5.29 -16.74
N ASP A 437 6.06 -5.31 -15.46
CA ASP A 437 6.37 -4.24 -14.51
C ASP A 437 6.32 -4.71 -13.03
N GLY A 438 6.53 -3.80 -12.09
CA GLY A 438 6.59 -4.08 -10.65
C GLY A 438 5.28 -3.90 -9.88
N TYR A 439 4.14 -3.64 -10.54
CA TYR A 439 2.88 -3.36 -9.86
C TYR A 439 2.10 -4.63 -9.50
N VAL A 440 1.23 -4.50 -8.50
CA VAL A 440 0.27 -5.56 -8.17
C VAL A 440 -0.87 -5.50 -9.17
N HIS A 441 -0.85 -6.38 -10.17
CA HIS A 441 -1.88 -6.49 -11.22
C HIS A 441 -2.98 -7.51 -10.92
N VAL A 442 -2.76 -8.36 -9.93
CA VAL A 442 -3.72 -9.34 -9.42
C VAL A 442 -3.76 -9.19 -7.92
N ASN A 443 -4.95 -9.21 -7.33
CA ASN A 443 -5.13 -9.11 -5.88
C ASN A 443 -4.25 -10.14 -5.15
N ARG A 444 -3.77 -9.75 -3.97
CA ARG A 444 -3.06 -10.66 -3.08
C ARG A 444 -4.10 -11.50 -2.34
N PHE A 445 -3.82 -12.79 -2.23
CA PHE A 445 -4.70 -13.75 -1.57
C PHE A 445 -3.97 -14.31 -0.34
N PRO A 446 -4.60 -14.31 0.85
CA PRO A 446 -3.95 -14.76 2.07
C PRO A 446 -3.69 -16.28 2.02
N PRO A 447 -2.54 -16.76 2.53
CA PRO A 447 -2.32 -18.19 2.71
C PRO A 447 -3.25 -18.74 3.80
N GLN A 448 -3.61 -20.02 3.73
CA GLN A 448 -4.48 -20.68 4.71
C GLN A 448 -4.08 -20.40 6.17
N ARG A 449 -2.77 -20.44 6.49
CA ARG A 449 -2.25 -20.14 7.83
C ARG A 449 -2.67 -18.78 8.39
N ALA A 450 -2.79 -17.76 7.54
CA ALA A 450 -3.16 -16.40 7.97
C ALA A 450 -4.67 -16.32 8.27
N VAL A 451 -5.48 -17.05 7.48
CA VAL A 451 -6.93 -17.16 7.70
C VAL A 451 -7.22 -17.96 8.96
N ASP A 452 -6.51 -19.08 9.15
CA ASP A 452 -6.62 -19.94 10.33
C ASP A 452 -6.24 -19.21 11.63
N GLU A 453 -5.14 -18.44 11.60
CA GLU A 453 -4.73 -17.62 12.73
C GLU A 453 -5.78 -16.55 13.06
N ALA A 454 -6.36 -15.89 12.06
CA ALA A 454 -7.39 -14.88 12.29
C ALA A 454 -8.70 -15.49 12.86
N LEU A 455 -9.12 -16.67 12.37
CA LEU A 455 -10.24 -17.42 12.96
C LEU A 455 -9.99 -17.78 14.43
N ARG A 456 -8.78 -18.28 14.73
CA ARG A 456 -8.36 -18.66 16.08
C ARG A 456 -8.34 -17.45 17.02
N GLN A 457 -7.80 -16.32 16.56
CA GLN A 457 -7.78 -15.06 17.32
C GLN A 457 -9.18 -14.53 17.62
N ALA A 458 -10.12 -14.68 16.67
CA ALA A 458 -11.53 -14.33 16.87
C ALA A 458 -12.26 -15.29 17.84
N GLY A 459 -11.69 -16.46 18.14
CA GLY A 459 -12.25 -17.42 19.08
C GLY A 459 -13.11 -18.52 18.45
N PHE A 460 -13.00 -18.76 17.15
CA PHE A 460 -13.63 -19.92 16.51
C PHE A 460 -12.95 -21.24 16.93
N GLN A 461 -13.73 -22.32 16.98
CA GLN A 461 -13.28 -23.69 17.25
C GLN A 461 -13.56 -24.61 16.07
N SER A 462 -12.85 -25.74 16.02
CA SER A 462 -13.09 -26.87 15.11
C SER A 462 -13.15 -26.47 13.63
N THR A 463 -12.05 -25.94 13.10
CA THR A 463 -11.97 -25.57 11.69
C THR A 463 -11.65 -26.79 10.82
N GLU A 464 -12.58 -27.18 9.96
CA GLU A 464 -12.36 -28.18 8.93
C GLU A 464 -11.97 -27.47 7.63
N TRP A 465 -10.91 -27.94 6.97
CA TRP A 465 -10.40 -27.35 5.74
C TRP A 465 -10.43 -28.35 4.59
N LEU A 466 -10.85 -27.88 3.42
CA LEU A 466 -10.61 -28.54 2.14
C LEU A 466 -9.88 -27.56 1.20
N ARG A 467 -8.84 -28.05 0.53
CA ARG A 467 -8.09 -27.30 -0.48
C ARG A 467 -8.25 -27.97 -1.83
N GLU A 468 -8.51 -27.15 -2.84
CA GLU A 468 -8.68 -27.60 -4.22
C GLU A 468 -7.93 -26.65 -5.17
N GLU A 469 -7.31 -27.19 -6.22
CA GLU A 469 -6.81 -26.39 -7.34
C GLU A 469 -7.76 -26.59 -8.53
N ARG A 470 -8.33 -25.50 -9.03
CA ARG A 470 -9.20 -25.48 -10.22
C ARG A 470 -8.51 -24.74 -11.34
N VAL A 471 -8.46 -25.34 -12.52
CA VAL A 471 -7.84 -24.71 -13.70
C VAL A 471 -8.92 -24.42 -14.74
N LEU A 472 -9.13 -23.13 -15.01
CA LEU A 472 -9.93 -22.70 -16.15
C LEU A 472 -9.04 -22.60 -17.40
N ARG A 473 -9.57 -22.94 -18.56
CA ARG A 473 -8.83 -22.96 -19.82
C ARG A 473 -9.45 -22.02 -20.84
N TYR A 474 -8.62 -21.23 -21.52
CA TYR A 474 -9.02 -20.18 -22.45
C TYR A 474 -8.29 -20.30 -23.79
N GLU A 475 -8.94 -19.97 -24.89
CA GLU A 475 -8.29 -19.93 -26.21
C GLU A 475 -7.28 -18.78 -26.29
N ALA A 476 -7.64 -17.60 -25.76
CA ALA A 476 -6.78 -16.44 -25.72
C ALA A 476 -6.80 -15.72 -24.36
N LEU A 477 -5.70 -15.03 -24.04
CA LEU A 477 -5.59 -14.18 -22.85
C LEU A 477 -6.64 -13.06 -22.82
N ALA A 478 -7.10 -12.62 -24.00
CA ALA A 478 -8.15 -11.63 -24.14
C ALA A 478 -9.53 -12.14 -23.67
N ASP A 479 -9.73 -13.46 -23.56
CA ASP A 479 -10.96 -14.04 -23.04
C ASP A 479 -10.92 -14.08 -21.52
N LEU A 480 -9.81 -14.56 -20.93
CA LEU A 480 -9.57 -14.51 -19.48
C LEU A 480 -9.71 -13.09 -18.92
N THR A 481 -9.02 -12.11 -19.52
CA THR A 481 -9.05 -10.72 -19.04
C THR A 481 -10.43 -10.08 -19.18
N ARG A 482 -11.21 -10.48 -20.20
CA ARG A 482 -12.59 -10.02 -20.41
C ARG A 482 -13.54 -10.64 -19.38
N GLU A 483 -13.38 -11.93 -19.08
CA GLU A 483 -14.15 -12.62 -18.04
C GLU A 483 -13.91 -11.99 -16.67
N LEU A 484 -12.65 -11.79 -16.26
CA LEU A 484 -12.31 -11.12 -15.01
C LEU A 484 -12.91 -9.70 -14.92
N LYS A 485 -12.90 -8.96 -16.03
CA LYS A 485 -13.49 -7.61 -16.09
C LYS A 485 -15.02 -7.65 -16.02
N ALA A 486 -15.67 -8.57 -16.72
CA ALA A 486 -17.12 -8.74 -16.74
C ALA A 486 -17.67 -9.20 -15.38
N LEU A 487 -16.87 -9.94 -14.61
CA LEU A 487 -17.17 -10.31 -13.23
C LEU A 487 -17.08 -9.14 -12.24
N GLY A 488 -16.48 -8.01 -12.63
CA GLY A 488 -16.07 -6.96 -11.69
C GLY A 488 -14.83 -7.34 -10.86
N ALA A 489 -14.33 -8.57 -11.01
CA ALA A 489 -13.16 -9.14 -10.34
C ALA A 489 -11.82 -8.78 -11.00
N HIS A 490 -11.78 -7.67 -11.74
CA HIS A 490 -10.52 -7.10 -12.19
C HIS A 490 -9.82 -6.44 -10.99
N ASN A 491 -8.53 -6.18 -11.13
CA ASN A 491 -7.78 -5.52 -10.09
C ASN A 491 -8.32 -4.10 -9.83
N VAL A 492 -8.73 -3.86 -8.59
CA VAL A 492 -9.32 -2.62 -8.07
C VAL A 492 -8.48 -2.03 -6.94
N ASN A 493 -7.20 -2.40 -6.86
CA ASN A 493 -6.27 -1.86 -5.87
C ASN A 493 -6.25 -0.33 -5.91
N ARG A 494 -6.12 0.28 -4.73
CA ARG A 494 -6.01 1.73 -4.60
C ARG A 494 -4.84 2.24 -5.45
N GLY A 495 -5.12 3.30 -6.21
CA GLY A 495 -4.12 4.04 -6.97
C GLY A 495 -3.74 3.50 -8.34
N GLN A 496 -4.45 2.55 -8.96
CA GLN A 496 -4.16 2.19 -10.36
C GLN A 496 -3.93 3.41 -11.27
N PRO A 497 -2.95 3.38 -12.18
CA PRO A 497 -2.76 4.46 -13.14
C PRO A 497 -4.07 4.69 -13.88
N GLU A 498 -4.62 5.91 -13.81
CA GLU A 498 -5.82 6.28 -14.56
C GLU A 498 -5.44 6.38 -16.05
N GLY A 499 -5.54 5.26 -16.76
CA GLY A 499 -5.22 5.17 -18.18
C GLY A 499 -5.32 3.75 -18.72
N LEU A 500 -5.54 3.63 -20.04
CA LEU A 500 -5.50 2.34 -20.73
C LEU A 500 -4.08 1.76 -20.61
N THR A 501 -3.98 0.46 -20.30
CA THR A 501 -2.71 -0.27 -20.44
C THR A 501 -2.19 -0.06 -21.86
N GLY A 502 -1.03 0.59 -21.99
CA GLY A 502 -0.46 0.90 -23.30
C GLY A 502 -0.30 -0.34 -24.18
N ARG A 503 -0.49 -0.20 -25.50
CA ARG A 503 -0.45 -1.31 -26.47
C ARG A 503 0.81 -2.17 -26.33
N GLN A 504 1.95 -1.56 -26.03
CA GLN A 504 3.22 -2.25 -25.78
C GLN A 504 3.17 -3.16 -24.54
N LYS A 505 2.61 -2.67 -23.42
CA LYS A 505 2.44 -3.48 -22.21
C LYS A 505 1.49 -4.66 -22.43
N ILE A 506 0.41 -4.48 -23.20
CA ILE A 506 -0.50 -5.58 -23.56
C ILE A 506 0.22 -6.64 -24.40
N GLN A 507 1.05 -6.23 -25.37
CA GLN A 507 1.85 -7.17 -26.17
C GLN A 507 2.89 -7.90 -25.31
N ALA A 508 3.58 -7.19 -24.43
CA ALA A 508 4.54 -7.78 -23.49
C ALA A 508 3.86 -8.80 -22.56
N LEU A 509 2.67 -8.48 -22.04
CA LEU A 509 1.88 -9.41 -21.23
C LEU A 509 1.49 -10.67 -22.01
N LYS A 510 0.99 -10.52 -23.24
CA LYS A 510 0.66 -11.67 -24.10
C LYS A 510 1.88 -12.56 -24.32
N ALA A 511 3.02 -11.97 -24.69
CA ALA A 511 4.26 -12.72 -24.90
C ALA A 511 4.75 -13.39 -23.61
N ALA A 512 4.58 -12.75 -22.45
CA ALA A 512 4.97 -13.31 -21.16
C ALA A 512 4.05 -14.44 -20.67
N TYR A 513 2.78 -14.45 -21.09
CA TYR A 513 1.76 -15.43 -20.71
C TYR A 513 1.73 -16.65 -21.65
N GLU A 514 2.02 -16.47 -22.93
CA GLU A 514 1.97 -17.53 -23.95
C GLU A 514 2.76 -18.82 -23.60
N PRO A 515 3.91 -18.76 -22.91
CA PRO A 515 4.63 -19.96 -22.49
C PRO A 515 3.85 -20.90 -21.56
N PHE A 516 2.74 -20.46 -20.97
CA PHE A 516 1.87 -21.32 -20.15
C PHE A 516 0.87 -22.13 -20.98
N ARG A 517 0.81 -21.98 -22.31
CA ARG A 517 -0.14 -22.71 -23.15
C ARG A 517 0.11 -24.21 -23.10
N GLU A 518 -0.93 -24.96 -22.79
CA GLU A 518 -0.94 -26.42 -22.75
C GLU A 518 -2.15 -26.94 -23.53
N ASP A 519 -1.96 -27.96 -24.37
CA ASP A 519 -3.00 -28.56 -25.21
C ASP A 519 -3.79 -27.52 -26.04
N GLY A 520 -3.10 -26.50 -26.52
CA GLY A 520 -3.69 -25.42 -27.32
C GLY A 520 -4.44 -24.36 -26.51
N LEU A 521 -4.55 -24.47 -25.18
CA LEU A 521 -5.29 -23.55 -24.31
C LEU A 521 -4.40 -22.91 -23.24
N LEU A 522 -4.76 -21.70 -22.82
CA LEU A 522 -4.11 -20.97 -21.74
C LEU A 522 -4.77 -21.29 -20.40
N PRO A 523 -4.00 -21.72 -19.38
CA PRO A 523 -4.52 -21.99 -18.06
C PRO A 523 -4.70 -20.70 -17.24
N ALA A 524 -5.68 -20.74 -16.34
CA ALA A 524 -5.81 -19.83 -15.22
C ALA A 524 -6.10 -20.68 -13.98
N SER A 525 -5.10 -20.84 -13.12
CA SER A 525 -5.22 -21.68 -11.93
C SER A 525 -5.83 -20.91 -10.76
N TYR A 526 -6.74 -21.53 -10.02
CA TYR A 526 -7.39 -20.98 -8.83
C TYR A 526 -7.18 -21.95 -7.68
N GLU A 527 -6.52 -21.49 -6.64
CA GLU A 527 -6.41 -22.22 -5.39
C GLU A 527 -7.57 -21.82 -4.51
N VAL A 528 -8.46 -22.76 -4.25
CA VAL A 528 -9.68 -22.54 -3.47
C VAL A 528 -9.52 -23.22 -2.12
N TYR A 529 -9.79 -22.47 -1.07
CA TYR A 529 -9.94 -23.01 0.27
C TYR A 529 -11.42 -23.00 0.63
N TYR A 530 -11.90 -24.10 1.18
CA TYR A 530 -13.20 -24.23 1.82
C TYR A 530 -12.97 -24.47 3.30
N ALA A 531 -13.74 -23.80 4.14
CA ALA A 531 -13.66 -23.97 5.57
C ALA A 531 -15.03 -23.98 6.22
N ALA A 532 -15.15 -24.81 7.25
CA ALA A 532 -16.25 -24.78 8.21
C ALA A 532 -15.68 -24.52 9.59
N ALA A 533 -16.23 -23.56 10.32
CA ALA A 533 -15.84 -23.19 11.67
C ALA A 533 -17.06 -23.01 12.56
N ARG A 534 -16.87 -23.13 13.88
CA ARG A 534 -17.96 -23.02 14.85
C ARG A 534 -17.64 -22.03 15.95
N LYS A 535 -18.61 -21.19 16.32
CA LYS A 535 -18.52 -20.38 17.54
C LYS A 535 -18.74 -21.29 18.76
N PRO A 536 -17.88 -21.25 19.79
CA PRO A 536 -18.10 -22.02 21.01
C PRO A 536 -19.45 -21.69 21.67
N HIS A 537 -19.94 -22.63 22.49
CA HIS A 537 -21.15 -22.46 23.30
C HIS A 537 -20.96 -21.48 24.46
#